data_AF-A0A837AB13-F1
#
_entry.id   AF-A0A837AB13-F1
#
_cell.length_a   1.000
_cell.length_b   1.000
_cell.length_c   1.000
_cell.angle_alpha   90.00
_cell.angle_beta   90.00
_cell.angle_gamma   90.00
#
_symmetry.space_group_name_H-M   'P 1'
#
loop_
_entity.id
_entity.type
_entity.pdbx_description
1 polymer ?
#
loop_
_entity_poly.entity_id
_entity_poly.type
_entity_poly.pdbx_seq_one_letter_code
_entity_poly.pdbx_strand_id
1 'polypeptide(L)' 'MNYSSYRKEQDGFKNSTRFIPGIAFNYQKLTVQAELLMGKHDPYLGDSEGLAAGGSNDKWNKKAFVIFAYYF' A
#
# COMPACT_ATOMS: atom_id res chain seq x y z
N MET A 1 -6.33 -9.19 -4.36
CA MET A 1 -5.98 -8.97 -2.94
C MET A 1 -4.48 -9.10 -2.82
N ASN A 2 -3.77 -8.02 -2.45
CA ASN A 2 -2.32 -8.05 -2.25
C ASN A 2 -1.99 -7.88 -0.76
N TYR A 3 -1.07 -8.68 -0.25
CA TYR A 3 -0.51 -8.54 1.10
C TYR A 3 1.00 -8.65 1.01
N SER A 4 1.71 -7.78 1.71
CA SER A 4 3.17 -7.75 1.76
C SER A 4 3.64 -7.34 3.15
N SER A 5 4.71 -7.97 3.63
CA SER A 5 5.36 -7.62 4.88
C SER A 5 6.87 -7.64 4.71
N TYR A 6 7.54 -6.62 5.22
CA TYR A 6 8.99 -6.54 5.23
C TYR A 6 9.49 -6.66 6.68
N ARG A 7 10.21 -7.75 6.95
CA ARG A 7 10.78 -8.03 8.27
C ARG A 7 12.16 -7.40 8.36
N LYS A 8 12.39 -6.58 9.38
CA LYS A 8 13.67 -5.93 9.64
C LYS A 8 14.36 -6.66 10.80
N GLU A 9 15.64 -6.94 10.63
CA GLU A 9 16.44 -7.68 11.63
C GLU A 9 17.27 -6.76 12.53
N GLN A 10 17.38 -5.46 12.18
CA GLN A 10 18.08 -4.49 12.99
C GLN A 10 17.29 -4.15 14.25
N ASP A 11 17.98 -4.15 15.39
CA ASP A 11 17.38 -3.85 16.68
C ASP A 11 16.75 -2.45 16.70
N GLY A 12 15.54 -2.35 17.26
CA GLY A 12 14.73 -1.12 17.25
C GLY A 12 13.94 -0.86 15.96
N PHE A 13 14.16 -1.58 14.87
CA PHE A 13 13.41 -1.37 13.63
C PHE A 13 12.08 -2.11 13.63
N LYS A 14 11.01 -1.43 13.21
CA LYS A 14 9.67 -2.01 13.14
C LYS A 14 9.35 -2.55 11.75
N ASN A 15 8.80 -3.77 11.71
CA ASN A 15 8.36 -4.42 10.49
C ASN A 15 7.32 -3.58 9.76
N SER A 16 7.48 -3.46 8.45
CA SER A 16 6.51 -2.77 7.59
C SER A 16 5.48 -3.77 7.10
N THR A 17 4.20 -3.43 7.21
CA THR A 17 3.09 -4.27 6.74
C THR A 17 2.23 -3.47 5.78
N ARG A 18 1.83 -4.11 4.68
CA ARG A 18 0.99 -3.54 3.64
C ARG A 18 -0.06 -4.54 3.20
N PHE A 19 -1.26 -4.01 2.97
CA PHE A 19 -2.41 -4.74 2.48
C PHE A 19 -3.18 -3.87 1.48
N ILE A 20 -3.53 -4.44 0.33
CA ILE A 20 -4.22 -3.75 -0.76
C ILE A 20 -5.41 -4.59 -1.23
N PRO A 21 -6.58 -4.44 -0.59
CA PRO A 21 -7.85 -4.84 -1.16
C PRO A 21 -8.22 -3.94 -2.33
N GLY A 22 -8.82 -4.54 -3.35
CA GLY A 22 -9.26 -3.82 -4.53
C GLY A 22 -10.31 -4.58 -5.31
N ILE A 23 -11.08 -3.81 -6.07
CA ILE A 23 -12.07 -4.29 -7.03
C ILE A 23 -11.75 -3.68 -8.39
N ALA A 24 -12.00 -4.43 -9.46
CA ALA A 24 -11.87 -3.94 -10.81
C ALA A 24 -13.05 -4.42 -11.64
N PHE A 25 -13.55 -3.55 -12.51
CA PHE A 25 -14.57 -3.88 -13.49
C PHE A 25 -14.16 -3.38 -14.86
N ASN A 26 -14.48 -4.19 -15.86
CA ASN A 26 -14.22 -3.91 -17.27
C ASN A 26 -15.56 -3.69 -17.97
N TYR A 27 -15.65 -2.65 -18.78
CA TYR A 27 -16.76 -2.39 -19.66
C TYR A 27 -16.24 -1.94 -21.03
N GLN A 28 -16.42 -2.78 -22.04
CA GLN A 28 -15.88 -2.58 -23.39
C GLN A 28 -14.37 -2.27 -23.34
N LYS A 29 -13.98 -1.05 -23.74
CA LYS A 29 -12.60 -0.56 -23.78
C LYS A 29 -12.18 0.14 -22.47
N LEU A 30 -13.08 0.27 -21.50
CA LEU A 30 -12.84 0.96 -20.24
C LEU A 30 -12.64 -0.05 -19.10
N THR A 31 -11.58 0.13 -18.33
CA THR A 31 -11.34 -0.54 -17.07
C THR A 31 -11.38 0.50 -15.95
N VAL A 32 -12.11 0.18 -14.89
CA VAL A 32 -12.12 0.98 -13.66
C VAL A 32 -11.69 0.08 -12.52
N GLN A 33 -10.69 0.52 -11.78
CA GLN A 33 -10.16 -0.18 -10.62
C GLN A 33 -10.16 0.75 -9.42
N ALA A 34 -10.60 0.25 -8.27
CA ALA A 34 -10.51 0.93 -6.99
C ALA A 34 -9.69 0.08 -6.03
N GLU A 35 -8.66 0.68 -5.45
CA GLU A 35 -7.75 0.01 -4.50
C GLU A 35 -7.62 0.84 -3.23
N LEU A 36 -7.57 0.15 -2.09
CA LEU A 36 -7.35 0.74 -0.78
C LEU A 36 -6.03 0.19 -0.23
N LEU A 37 -4.99 1.01 -0.24
CA LEU A 37 -3.71 0.72 0.38
C LEU A 37 -3.81 0.98 1.89
N MET A 38 -3.55 -0.04 2.71
CA MET A 38 -3.53 0.03 4.16
C MET A 38 -2.26 -0.59 4.71
N GLY A 39 -1.74 -0.06 5.81
CA GLY A 39 -0.47 -0.55 6.33
C GLY A 39 0.06 0.23 7.51
N LYS A 40 1.18 -0.27 8.04
CA LYS A 40 1.90 0.27 9.17
C LYS A 40 3.40 0.31 8.84
N HIS A 41 4.07 1.37 9.26
CA HIS A 41 5.49 1.63 8.99
C HIS A 41 5.87 1.59 7.50
N ASP A 42 4.95 1.97 6.62
CA ASP A 42 5.14 1.89 5.17
C ASP A 42 5.34 3.30 4.58
N PRO A 43 6.45 3.56 3.84
CA PRO A 43 6.73 4.89 3.30
C PRO A 43 5.68 5.38 2.30
N TYR A 44 4.98 4.47 1.61
CA TYR A 44 3.91 4.85 0.68
C TYR A 44 2.62 5.28 1.41
N LEU A 45 2.58 5.08 2.73
CA LEU A 45 1.50 5.47 3.62
C LEU A 45 1.90 6.56 4.63
N GLY A 46 3.02 7.25 4.39
CA GLY A 46 3.44 8.40 5.19
C GLY A 46 4.29 8.07 6.41
N ASP A 47 4.99 6.93 6.41
CA ASP A 47 6.19 6.82 7.23
C ASP A 47 7.26 7.78 6.67
N SER A 48 7.94 8.51 7.55
CA SER A 48 8.98 9.47 7.17
C SER A 48 10.27 8.76 6.74
N GLU A 49 10.43 7.51 7.15
CA GLU A 49 11.62 6.71 6.87
C GLU A 49 11.40 5.73 5.71
N GLY A 50 12.48 5.36 5.03
CA GLY A 50 12.44 4.41 3.91
C GLY A 50 11.94 3.02 4.34
N LEU A 51 11.58 2.18 3.35
CA LEU A 51 11.00 0.85 3.60
C LEU A 51 11.87 -0.03 4.51
N ALA A 52 13.20 0.12 4.42
CA ALA A 52 14.17 -0.60 5.24
C ALA A 52 14.60 0.14 6.52
N ALA A 53 14.15 1.38 6.72
CA ALA A 53 14.50 2.22 7.87
C ALA A 53 13.42 2.17 8.96
N GLY A 54 13.78 2.61 10.17
CA GLY A 54 13.17 2.29 11.46
C GLY A 54 11.80 2.89 11.79
N GLY A 55 10.82 2.78 10.89
CA GLY A 55 9.38 2.69 11.22
C GLY A 55 8.85 3.72 12.21
N SER A 56 9.07 5.01 11.96
CA SER A 56 8.79 6.10 12.90
C SER A 56 7.30 6.31 13.14
N ASN A 57 6.45 5.87 12.21
CA ASN A 57 5.01 6.08 12.26
C ASN A 57 4.25 4.84 12.74
N ASP A 58 3.90 4.84 14.03
CA ASP A 58 3.14 3.79 14.70
C ASP A 58 1.64 3.76 14.38
N LYS A 59 1.13 4.61 13.49
CA LYS A 59 -0.28 4.63 13.15
C LYS A 59 -0.55 3.70 11.96
N TRP A 60 -1.73 3.10 11.97
CA TRP A 60 -2.29 2.50 10.76
C TRP A 60 -2.71 3.63 9.82
N ASN A 61 -2.13 3.63 8.63
CA ASN A 61 -2.41 4.63 7.61
C ASN A 61 -3.11 3.98 6.43
N LYS A 62 -3.91 4.77 5.72
CA LYS A 62 -4.72 4.32 4.59
C LYS A 62 -4.71 5.35 3.46
N LYS A 63 -4.63 4.86 2.22
CA LYS A 63 -4.70 5.67 1.00
C LYS A 63 -5.55 4.93 -0.03
N ALA A 64 -6.58 5.59 -0.53
CA ALA A 64 -7.41 5.05 -1.61
C ALA A 64 -6.99 5.66 -2.94
N PHE A 65 -7.08 4.87 -4.00
CA PHE A 65 -6.89 5.36 -5.37
C PHE A 65 -7.85 4.66 -6.32
N VAL A 66 -8.24 5.39 -7.36
CA VAL A 66 -9.11 4.91 -8.43
C VAL A 66 -8.37 5.10 -9.75
N ILE A 67 -8.32 4.05 -10.56
CA ILE A 67 -7.63 4.02 -11.84
C ILE A 67 -8.69 3.84 -12.92
N PHE A 68 -8.61 4.67 -13.96
CA PHE A 68 -9.38 4.54 -15.20
C PHE A 68 -8.39 4.25 -16.31
N ALA A 69 -8.52 3.11 -16.98
CA ALA A 69 -7.71 2.74 -18.13
C ALA A 69 -8.61 2.57 -19.35
N TYR A 70 -8.21 3.15 -20.49
CA TYR A 70 -8.93 3.03 -21.75
C TYR A 70 -8.01 2.41 -22.81
N TYR A 71 -8.48 1.33 -23.44
CA TYR A 71 -7.76 0.61 -24.49
C TYR A 71 -8.22 1.10 -25.86
N PHE A 72 -7.34 1.77 -26.60
CA PHE A 72 -7.62 2.32 -27.93
C PHE A 72 -7.57 1.24 -29.02
#